data_AF-A0A847XQ66-F1
#
_entry.id   AF-A0A847XQ66-F1
#
_cell.length_a   1.000
_cell.length_b   1.000
_cell.length_c   1.000
_cell.angle_alpha   90.00
_cell.angle_beta   90.00
_cell.angle_gamma   90.00
#
_symmetry.space_group_name_H-M   'P 1'
#
loop_
_entity.id
_entity.type
_entity.pdbx_description
1 polymer ?
#
loop_
_entity_poly.entity_id
_entity_poly.type
_entity_poly.pdbx_seq_one_letter_code
_entity_poly.pdbx_strand_id
1 'polypeptide(L)'
;MKRILIVAATEKEAGILLNAGGGFEKEDHKIDTLVTGVGSMNTSWSLLKWFSVNEKPDLAINIGIAGSFKKDIATGDVVIAVSDCFADAGVESGRAFLTLAEAGLEDADGFPFRSGKII
;
A
#
# COMPACT_ATOMS: atom_id res chain seq x y z
N MET A 1 15.50 -19.70 0.26
CA MET A 1 14.13 -19.36 0.67
C MET A 1 13.91 -17.86 0.64
N LYS A 2 13.16 -17.39 -0.34
CA LYS A 2 12.74 -15.99 -0.51
C LYS A 2 11.52 -15.70 0.38
N ARG A 3 11.50 -14.55 1.03
CA ARG A 3 10.41 -14.12 1.92
C ARG A 3 9.51 -13.11 1.20
N ILE A 4 8.22 -13.42 1.14
CA ILE A 4 7.20 -12.55 0.57
C ILE A 4 6.22 -12.17 1.67
N LEU A 5 5.97 -10.88 1.83
CA LEU A 5 4.95 -10.36 2.73
C LEU A 5 3.74 -9.91 1.92
N ILE A 6 2.58 -10.52 2.15
CA ILE A 6 1.30 -10.04 1.60
C ILE A 6 0.61 -9.19 2.66
N VAL A 7 0.18 -8.00 2.26
CA VAL A 7 -0.39 -6.98 3.15
C VAL A 7 -1.80 -6.66 2.68
N ALA A 8 -2.77 -6.60 3.58
CA ALA A 8 -4.15 -6.21 3.24
C ALA A 8 -4.75 -5.30 4.32
N ALA A 9 -5.67 -4.43 3.94
CA ALA A 9 -6.31 -3.51 4.90
C ALA A 9 -7.28 -4.23 5.85
N THR A 10 -7.97 -5.26 5.37
CA THR A 10 -9.01 -5.98 6.13
C THR A 10 -8.85 -7.49 6.07
N GLU A 11 -9.40 -8.18 7.08
CA GLU A 11 -9.45 -9.66 7.10
C GLU A 11 -10.24 -10.23 5.92
N LYS A 12 -11.25 -9.50 5.43
CA LYS A 12 -12.05 -9.93 4.27
C LYS A 12 -11.22 -9.95 2.99
N GLU A 13 -10.35 -8.96 2.80
CA GLU A 13 -9.42 -8.92 1.67
C GLU A 13 -8.35 -10.01 1.79
N ALA A 14 -7.88 -10.31 3.01
CA ALA A 14 -6.91 -11.36 3.28
C ALA A 14 -7.52 -12.77 3.43
N GLY A 15 -8.85 -12.93 3.30
CA GLY A 15 -9.57 -14.09 3.82
C GLY A 15 -9.05 -15.44 3.32
N ILE A 16 -8.69 -15.53 2.03
CA ILE A 16 -8.12 -16.76 1.44
C ILE A 16 -6.78 -17.12 2.08
N LEU A 17 -5.93 -16.13 2.36
CA LEU A 17 -4.61 -16.33 2.96
C LEU A 17 -4.70 -16.65 4.45
N LEU A 18 -5.63 -16.00 5.16
CA LEU A 18 -5.90 -16.31 6.56
C LEU A 18 -6.46 -17.73 6.72
N ASN A 19 -7.34 -18.17 5.81
CA ASN A 19 -7.85 -19.54 5.78
C ASN A 19 -6.74 -20.59 5.49
N ALA A 20 -5.66 -20.17 4.82
CA ALA A 20 -4.47 -21.00 4.62
C ALA A 20 -3.50 -21.01 5.84
N GLY A 21 -3.89 -20.40 6.97
CA GLY A 21 -3.09 -20.33 8.19
C GLY A 21 -2.35 -19.00 8.40
N GLY A 22 -2.64 -17.97 7.59
CA GLY A 22 -1.99 -16.66 7.67
C GLY A 22 -0.56 -16.62 7.09
N GLY A 23 -0.06 -17.75 6.62
CA GLY A 23 1.19 -17.89 5.92
C GLY A 23 1.36 -19.32 5.42
N PHE A 24 2.14 -19.50 4.37
CA PHE A 24 2.42 -20.81 3.81
C PHE A 24 3.77 -20.82 3.11
N GLU A 25 4.33 -22.01 2.97
CA GLU A 25 5.55 -22.24 2.20
C GLU A 25 5.18 -22.91 0.87
N LYS A 26 5.76 -22.41 -0.22
CA LYS A 26 5.60 -22.99 -1.55
C LYS A 26 6.93 -22.93 -2.30
N GLU A 27 7.45 -24.10 -2.64
CA GLU A 27 8.77 -24.24 -3.27
C GLU A 27 9.87 -23.55 -2.43
N ASP A 28 10.63 -22.61 -3.00
CA ASP A 28 11.64 -21.83 -2.27
C ASP A 28 11.08 -20.48 -1.74
N HIS A 29 9.77 -20.36 -1.56
CA HIS A 29 9.13 -19.13 -1.06
C HIS A 29 8.42 -19.38 0.28
N LYS A 30 8.69 -18.50 1.23
CA LYS A 30 7.91 -18.35 2.46
C LYS A 30 7.03 -17.11 2.34
N ILE A 31 5.74 -17.29 2.55
CA ILE A 31 4.74 -16.23 2.40
C ILE A 31 4.10 -15.98 3.76
N ASP A 32 4.19 -14.74 4.23
CA ASP A 32 3.55 -14.27 5.46
C ASP A 32 2.43 -13.27 5.10
N THR A 33 1.34 -13.25 5.88
CA THR A 33 0.21 -12.32 5.68
C THR A 33 0.11 -11.34 6.85
N LEU A 34 -0.10 -10.06 6.54
CA LEU A 34 -0.32 -9.00 7.52
C LEU A 34 -1.61 -8.23 7.21
N VAL A 35 -2.56 -8.24 8.16
CA VAL A 35 -3.72 -7.34 8.14
C VAL A 35 -3.35 -6.05 8.87
N THR A 36 -3.44 -4.91 8.19
CA THR A 36 -2.95 -3.63 8.72
C THR A 36 -4.02 -2.75 9.34
N GLY A 37 -5.29 -2.96 8.97
CA GLY A 37 -6.35 -1.99 9.19
C GLY A 37 -6.47 -0.99 8.03
N VAL A 38 -7.63 -0.31 7.97
CA VAL A 38 -7.97 0.65 6.91
C VAL A 38 -7.20 1.96 7.08
N GLY A 39 -6.67 2.49 5.99
CA GLY A 39 -5.99 3.79 5.93
C GLY A 39 -4.47 3.70 5.87
N SER A 40 -3.84 4.74 5.32
CA SER A 40 -2.39 4.84 5.14
C SER A 40 -1.63 4.76 6.46
N MET A 41 -2.09 5.46 7.50
CA MET A 41 -1.44 5.44 8.82
C MET A 41 -1.43 4.07 9.48
N ASN A 42 -2.55 3.34 9.42
CA ASN A 42 -2.64 1.97 9.92
C ASN A 42 -1.71 1.03 9.17
N THR A 43 -1.65 1.18 7.84
CA THR A 43 -0.73 0.45 6.96
C THR A 43 0.73 0.72 7.32
N SER A 44 1.13 1.99 7.38
CA SER A 44 2.50 2.41 7.70
C SER A 44 2.94 1.95 9.09
N TRP A 45 2.10 2.11 10.11
CA TRP A 45 2.43 1.72 11.48
C TRP A 45 2.54 0.21 11.64
N SER A 46 1.62 -0.55 11.04
CA SER A 46 1.64 -2.01 11.10
C SER A 46 2.85 -2.59 10.37
N LEU A 47 3.20 -2.05 9.21
CA LEU A 47 4.42 -2.41 8.48
C LEU A 47 5.68 -2.11 9.29
N LEU A 48 5.76 -0.91 9.88
CA LEU A 48 6.90 -0.53 10.72
C LEU A 48 7.08 -1.50 11.89
N LYS A 49 5.99 -1.83 12.60
CA LYS A 49 6.02 -2.82 13.69
C LYS A 49 6.40 -4.20 13.21
N TRP A 50 5.92 -4.62 12.04
CA TRP A 50 6.27 -5.92 11.49
C TRP A 50 7.76 -5.97 11.14
N PHE A 51 8.30 -4.95 10.48
CA PHE A 51 9.72 -4.87 10.13
C PHE A 51 10.65 -4.72 11.33
N SER A 52 10.18 -4.23 12.48
CA SER A 52 11.03 -4.08 13.66
C SER A 52 11.29 -5.39 14.40
N VAL A 53 10.49 -6.43 14.18
CA VAL A 53 10.61 -7.73 14.85
C VAL A 53 10.81 -8.91 13.90
N ASN A 54 10.70 -8.69 12.59
CA ASN A 54 10.89 -9.71 11.56
C ASN A 54 12.01 -9.33 10.61
N GLU A 55 12.57 -10.32 9.91
CA GLU A 55 13.50 -10.07 8.83
C GLU A 55 12.81 -9.35 7.67
N LYS A 56 13.50 -8.38 7.06
CA LYS A 56 13.00 -7.67 5.88
C LYS A 56 12.63 -8.69 4.78
N PRO A 57 11.43 -8.62 4.19
CA PRO A 57 11.05 -9.50 3.11
C PRO A 57 11.79 -9.09 1.83
N ASP A 58 11.98 -10.05 0.93
CA ASP A 58 12.52 -9.78 -0.40
C ASP A 58 11.49 -9.07 -1.28
N LEU A 59 10.20 -9.26 -0.99
CA LEU A 59 9.08 -8.62 -1.68
C LEU A 59 7.92 -8.39 -0.70
N ALA A 60 7.32 -7.20 -0.74
CA ALA A 60 6.05 -6.92 -0.06
C ALA A 60 4.99 -6.55 -1.11
N ILE A 61 3.79 -7.13 -1.02
CA ILE A 61 2.69 -6.91 -1.95
C ILE A 61 1.48 -6.43 -1.15
N ASN A 62 1.03 -5.20 -1.40
CA ASN A 62 -0.24 -4.72 -0.88
C ASN A 62 -1.38 -5.18 -1.80
N ILE A 63 -2.34 -5.90 -1.25
CA ILE A 63 -3.55 -6.37 -1.94
C ILE A 63 -4.79 -5.78 -1.26
N GLY A 64 -5.82 -5.55 -2.05
CA GLY A 64 -7.08 -5.04 -1.53
C GLY A 64 -8.05 -4.72 -2.66
N ILE A 65 -9.21 -4.21 -2.30
CA ILE A 65 -10.16 -3.65 -3.26
C ILE A 65 -9.94 -2.15 -3.45
N ALA A 66 -10.27 -1.64 -4.63
CA ALA A 66 -10.23 -0.21 -4.92
C ALA A 66 -11.45 0.21 -5.74
N GLY A 67 -11.85 1.47 -5.58
CA GLY A 67 -12.80 2.12 -6.47
C GLY A 67 -12.08 2.72 -7.67
N SER A 68 -12.68 2.65 -8.86
CA SER A 68 -12.13 3.29 -10.06
C SER A 68 -12.86 4.60 -10.38
N PHE A 69 -12.10 5.66 -10.66
CA PHE A 69 -12.63 6.87 -11.31
C PHE A 69 -12.73 6.74 -12.84
N LYS A 70 -12.05 5.75 -13.44
CA LYS A 70 -12.10 5.49 -14.86
C LYS A 70 -13.23 4.51 -15.18
N LYS A 71 -14.02 4.83 -16.22
CA LYS A 71 -15.18 4.03 -16.64
C LYS A 71 -14.82 2.76 -17.41
N ASP A 72 -13.58 2.66 -17.88
CA ASP A 72 -13.05 1.53 -18.65
C ASP A 72 -12.44 0.43 -17.77
N ILE A 73 -12.35 0.63 -16.45
CA ILE A 73 -11.98 -0.39 -15.47
C ILE A 73 -13.27 -0.88 -14.81
N ALA A 74 -13.61 -2.15 -15.05
CA ALA A 74 -14.83 -2.76 -14.54
C ALA A 74 -14.63 -3.32 -13.11
N THR A 75 -15.72 -3.41 -12.34
CA THR A 75 -15.69 -4.12 -11.06
C THR A 75 -15.29 -5.57 -11.26
N GLY A 76 -14.24 -6.00 -10.55
CA GLY A 76 -13.66 -7.35 -10.67
C GLY A 76 -12.38 -7.40 -11.50
N ASP A 77 -12.04 -6.33 -12.22
CA ASP A 77 -10.73 -6.24 -12.87
C ASP A 77 -9.60 -6.17 -11.84
N VAL A 78 -8.49 -6.83 -12.15
CA VAL A 78 -7.27 -6.77 -11.35
C VAL A 78 -6.34 -5.73 -11.97
N VAL A 79 -5.94 -4.76 -11.17
CA VAL A 79 -5.02 -3.69 -11.58
C VAL A 79 -3.80 -3.67 -10.65
N ILE A 80 -2.68 -3.17 -11.18
CA ILE A 80 -1.46 -2.93 -10.40
C ILE A 80 -1.22 -1.42 -10.41
N ALA A 81 -1.12 -0.83 -9.21
CA ALA A 81 -0.70 0.55 -9.09
C ALA A 81 0.78 0.67 -9.49
N VAL A 82 1.03 1.38 -10.59
CA VAL A 82 2.40 1.67 -11.08
C VAL A 82 2.95 2.98 -10.51
N SER A 83 2.10 3.76 -9.84
CA SER A 83 2.45 4.97 -9.12
C SER A 83 1.36 5.28 -8.09
N ASP A 84 1.68 5.99 -7.01
CA ASP A 84 0.74 6.37 -5.96
C ASP A 84 0.96 7.82 -5.48
N CYS A 85 -0.03 8.40 -4.79
CA CYS A 85 0.10 9.69 -4.10
C CYS A 85 -0.86 9.79 -2.90
N PHE A 86 -0.55 10.67 -1.96
CA PHE A 86 -1.43 10.97 -0.82
C PHE A 86 -2.45 12.05 -1.22
N ALA A 87 -3.67 11.63 -1.55
CA ALA A 87 -4.74 12.54 -2.00
C ALA A 87 -5.19 13.56 -0.93
N ASP A 88 -4.90 13.29 0.33
CA ASP A 88 -5.28 14.07 1.51
C ASP A 88 -4.10 14.83 2.15
N ALA A 89 -2.87 14.65 1.65
CA ALA A 89 -1.69 15.37 2.12
C ALA A 89 -1.52 16.69 1.35
N GLY A 90 -1.95 17.79 1.97
CA GLY A 90 -1.92 19.10 1.33
C GLY A 90 -2.58 20.20 2.16
N VAL A 91 -2.81 21.33 1.50
CA VAL A 91 -3.38 22.53 2.09
C VAL A 91 -4.65 22.91 1.32
N GLU A 92 -5.79 22.90 2.01
CA GLU A 92 -7.02 23.47 1.48
C GLU A 92 -6.89 25.00 1.44
N SER A 93 -6.94 25.57 0.23
CA SER A 93 -7.12 27.01 0.04
C SER A 93 -8.58 27.30 -0.28
N GLY A 94 -9.08 28.51 -0.04
CA GLY A 94 -10.48 28.85 -0.33
C GLY A 94 -10.92 28.73 -1.81
N ARG A 95 -10.05 28.28 -2.72
CA ARG A 95 -10.34 28.05 -4.14
C ARG A 95 -10.02 26.63 -4.61
N ALA A 96 -9.11 25.92 -3.95
CA ALA A 96 -8.60 24.61 -4.38
C ALA A 96 -7.77 23.95 -3.27
N PHE A 97 -7.67 22.63 -3.33
CA PHE A 97 -6.69 21.85 -2.58
C PHE A 97 -5.33 21.93 -3.28
N LEU A 98 -4.29 22.37 -2.55
CA LEU A 98 -2.90 22.36 -3.01
C LEU A 98 -2.19 21.16 -2.42
N THR A 99 -1.44 20.42 -3.23
CA THR A 99 -0.51 19.39 -2.74
C THR A 99 0.59 20.00 -1.86
N LEU A 100 1.29 19.19 -1.05
CA LEU A 100 2.42 19.67 -0.24
C LEU A 100 3.52 20.34 -1.08
N ALA A 101 3.79 19.80 -2.28
CA ALA A 101 4.74 20.38 -3.21
C ALA A 101 4.28 21.74 -3.77
N GLU A 102 3.02 21.86 -4.20
CA GLU A 102 2.45 23.13 -4.69
C GLU A 102 2.41 24.21 -3.59
N ALA A 103 2.22 23.80 -2.34
CA ALA A 103 2.27 24.68 -1.18
C ALA A 103 3.71 25.07 -0.75
N GLY A 104 4.74 24.51 -1.38
CA GLY A 104 6.15 24.75 -1.02
C GLY A 104 6.57 24.11 0.31
N LEU A 105 5.85 23.08 0.76
CA LEU A 105 6.10 22.38 2.03
C LEU A 105 6.90 21.09 1.87
N GLU A 106 7.01 20.57 0.63
CA GLU A 106 7.74 19.34 0.31
C GLU A 106 8.43 19.47 -1.06
N ASP A 107 9.56 18.79 -1.24
CA ASP A 107 10.21 18.66 -2.55
C ASP A 107 9.47 17.60 -3.37
N ALA A 108 8.96 17.99 -4.54
CA ALA A 108 8.23 17.09 -5.44
C ALA A 108 9.08 15.89 -5.92
N ASP A 109 10.41 16.00 -5.86
CA ASP A 109 11.37 14.94 -6.23
C ASP A 109 12.17 14.42 -5.02
N GLY A 110 11.80 14.82 -3.80
CA GLY A 110 12.38 14.30 -2.57
C GLY A 110 11.92 12.86 -2.31
N PHE A 111 12.83 11.98 -1.88
CA PHE A 111 12.49 10.58 -1.57
C PHE A 111 11.27 10.49 -0.62
N PRO A 112 10.23 9.68 -0.92
CA PRO A 112 10.15 8.66 -1.98
C PRO A 112 9.49 9.10 -3.30
N PHE A 113 9.36 10.41 -3.55
CA PHE A 113 8.57 10.95 -4.67
C PHE A 113 9.41 11.25 -5.93
N ARG A 114 8.73 11.22 -7.08
CA ARG A 114 9.14 11.86 -8.34
C ARG A 114 7.95 12.62 -8.91
N SER A 115 8.10 13.92 -9.11
CA SER A 115 7.02 14.82 -9.55
C SER A 115 5.74 14.65 -8.72
N GLY A 116 5.88 14.53 -7.39
CA GLY A 116 4.78 14.42 -6.43
C GLY A 116 4.10 13.04 -6.34
N LYS A 117 4.68 12.01 -6.95
CA LYS A 117 4.16 10.63 -6.93
C LYS A 117 5.21 9.63 -6.47
N ILE A 118 4.77 8.60 -5.76
CA ILE A 118 5.55 7.42 -5.46
C ILE A 118 5.59 6.57 -6.74
N ILE A 119 6.77 6.13 -7.18
CA ILE A 119 7.00 5.33 -8.40
C ILE A 119 8.04 4.23 -8.17
#